data_AF-A0A2D5S519-F1
#
_entry.id   AF-A0A2D5S519-F1
#
_cell.length_a   1.000
_cell.length_b   1.000
_cell.length_c   1.000
_cell.angle_alpha   90.00
_cell.angle_beta   90.00
_cell.angle_gamma   90.00
#
_symmetry.space_group_name_H-M   'P 1'
#
loop_
_entity.id
_entity.type
_entity.pdbx_description
1 polymer ?
#
loop_
_entity_poly.entity_id
_entity_poly.type
_entity_poly.pdbx_seq_one_letter_code
_entity_poly.pdbx_strand_id
1 'polypeptide(L)'
;MRAESLPPHVSTISALVITCLISSSGAESPFATQVVDFQPGRGGVPGYDLPEVALGSPTRMTGGDFLPEAVTPFQPAWLPQEIVSIGVGGSITLAFDHEVIDDPDNPFGVDLLVFGNAFCTDPVHPGAVCGGYYAEGGLIEVSLNGIEWHLVPDLAADGAFPTVGWLDAGPYATTPGSEPTDFTRPVDPALESNLEGLGFDAIMVGYDGAGGGTGIDLAVIGIPAIRFVRITNDGQGFTPEVDAIADVAPVRPPRPDPDLDGDGIVGGGDLGLMLVAWGTSGPLGDLDGDGLVSGPDLGLLLVAWDG
;
A
#
# COMPACT_ATOMS: atom_id res chain seq x y z
N MET A 1 64.16 -9.62 56.27
CA MET A 1 64.44 -8.73 55.12
C MET A 1 64.90 -9.56 53.93
N ARG A 2 63.96 -10.03 53.11
CA ARG A 2 64.15 -10.33 51.68
C ARG A 2 62.77 -10.17 51.04
N ALA A 3 62.62 -9.15 50.22
CA ALA A 3 61.49 -8.94 49.34
C ALA A 3 61.89 -9.52 47.98
N GLU A 4 61.09 -10.42 47.43
CA GLU A 4 61.19 -10.86 46.04
C GLU A 4 59.91 -10.42 45.32
N SER A 5 60.11 -9.68 44.22
CA SER A 5 59.13 -8.95 43.43
C SER A 5 58.39 -9.86 42.44
N LEU A 6 57.07 -9.69 42.35
CA LEU A 6 56.24 -10.27 41.29
C LEU A 6 56.48 -9.56 39.94
N PRO A 7 56.36 -10.28 38.79
CA PRO A 7 56.56 -9.70 37.45
C PRO A 7 55.34 -8.90 36.95
N PRO A 8 55.52 -8.00 35.97
CA PRO A 8 54.46 -7.09 35.52
C PRO A 8 53.42 -7.77 34.61
N HIS A 9 52.15 -7.42 34.81
CA HIS A 9 51.05 -7.78 33.92
C HIS A 9 51.15 -6.99 32.61
N VAL A 10 51.19 -7.71 31.48
CA VAL A 10 51.05 -7.13 30.14
C VAL A 10 49.57 -7.12 29.79
N SER A 11 48.97 -5.93 29.69
CA SER A 11 47.61 -5.75 29.18
C SER A 11 47.65 -5.65 27.65
N THR A 12 47.19 -6.69 26.97
CA THR A 12 46.89 -6.64 25.52
C THR A 12 45.61 -5.84 25.29
N ILE A 13 45.75 -4.69 24.62
CA ILE A 13 44.63 -3.90 24.11
C ILE A 13 44.19 -4.54 22.79
N SER A 14 43.02 -5.19 22.77
CA SER A 14 42.37 -5.60 21.53
C SER A 14 41.76 -4.38 20.85
N ALA A 15 42.22 -4.04 19.65
CA ALA A 15 41.63 -3.01 18.82
C ALA A 15 40.26 -3.49 18.32
N LEU A 16 39.19 -2.84 18.79
CA LEU A 16 37.83 -3.03 18.29
C LEU A 16 37.75 -2.36 16.91
N VAL A 17 37.72 -3.16 15.85
CA VAL A 17 37.40 -2.68 14.50
C VAL A 17 35.89 -2.44 14.45
N ILE A 18 35.49 -1.17 14.55
CA ILE A 18 34.12 -0.75 14.30
C ILE A 18 33.95 -0.71 12.78
N THR A 19 33.40 -1.77 12.22
CA THR A 19 32.95 -1.77 10.82
C THR A 19 31.68 -0.93 10.78
N CYS A 20 31.79 0.29 10.24
CA CYS A 20 30.63 1.12 9.94
C CYS A 20 29.86 0.43 8.81
N LEU A 21 28.78 -0.27 9.15
CA LEU A 21 27.80 -0.74 8.16
C LEU A 21 27.15 0.51 7.58
N ILE A 22 27.47 0.80 6.33
CA ILE A 22 26.73 1.77 5.55
C ILE A 22 25.40 1.09 5.24
N SER A 23 24.34 1.43 5.99
CA SER A 23 22.98 1.07 5.62
C SER A 23 22.68 1.76 4.30
N SER A 24 22.59 0.99 3.21
CA SER A 24 21.98 1.49 1.99
C SER A 24 20.51 1.78 2.32
N SER A 25 20.11 3.04 2.35
CA SER A 25 18.70 3.44 2.38
C SER A 25 18.07 3.00 1.06
N GLY A 26 17.50 1.79 1.03
CA GLY A 26 16.52 1.43 0.01
C GLY A 26 15.31 2.35 0.14
N ALA A 27 14.62 2.61 -0.97
CA ALA A 27 13.32 3.26 -0.91
C ALA A 27 12.35 2.38 -0.10
N GLU A 28 11.48 3.01 0.69
CA GLU A 28 10.44 2.33 1.46
C GLU A 28 9.53 1.57 0.50
N SER A 29 9.22 0.32 0.85
CA SER A 29 8.32 -0.50 0.05
C SER A 29 6.89 -0.05 0.31
N PRO A 30 6.06 0.23 -0.71
CA PRO A 30 4.64 0.53 -0.50
C PRO A 30 3.84 -0.69 -0.01
N PHE A 31 4.44 -1.87 0.05
CA PHE A 31 3.80 -3.11 0.50
C PHE A 31 4.48 -3.65 1.75
N ALA A 32 3.77 -4.51 2.48
CA ALA A 32 4.37 -5.26 3.58
C ALA A 32 5.63 -6.02 3.13
N THR A 33 6.66 -5.95 3.97
CA THR A 33 7.98 -6.55 3.69
C THR A 33 8.30 -7.72 4.61
N GLN A 34 7.46 -7.97 5.62
CA GLN A 34 7.75 -8.97 6.64
C GLN A 34 6.47 -9.68 7.13
N VAL A 35 6.55 -11.01 7.23
CA VAL A 35 5.65 -11.82 8.06
C VAL A 35 6.22 -11.84 9.48
N VAL A 36 5.46 -11.34 10.45
CA VAL A 36 5.84 -11.30 11.86
C VAL A 36 5.41 -12.56 12.59
N ASP A 37 4.18 -13.02 12.35
CA ASP A 37 3.63 -14.26 12.88
C ASP A 37 2.60 -14.83 11.90
N PHE A 38 2.50 -16.15 11.84
CA PHE A 38 1.44 -16.82 11.09
C PHE A 38 0.97 -18.06 11.86
N GLN A 39 -0.34 -18.11 12.07
CA GLN A 39 -1.04 -19.23 12.68
C GLN A 39 -2.11 -19.69 11.70
N PRO A 40 -1.95 -20.85 11.04
CA PRO A 40 -2.83 -21.28 9.96
C PRO A 40 -4.27 -21.57 10.40
N GLY A 41 -4.53 -21.70 11.71
CA GLY A 41 -5.85 -22.02 12.24
C GLY A 41 -6.31 -23.44 11.90
N ARG A 42 -7.62 -23.69 11.98
CA ARG A 42 -8.23 -24.99 11.69
C ARG A 42 -9.06 -24.93 10.41
N GLY A 43 -8.91 -25.95 9.57
CA GLY A 43 -9.73 -26.09 8.36
C GLY A 43 -9.38 -25.10 7.26
N GLY A 44 -8.22 -24.43 7.33
CA GLY A 44 -7.68 -23.67 6.21
C GLY A 44 -7.44 -24.58 4.99
N VAL A 45 -7.47 -24.00 3.80
CA VAL A 45 -7.37 -24.74 2.55
C VAL A 45 -5.97 -25.38 2.44
N PRO A 46 -5.85 -26.71 2.28
CA PRO A 46 -4.55 -27.37 2.22
C PRO A 46 -3.67 -26.82 1.09
N GLY A 47 -2.45 -26.39 1.42
CA GLY A 47 -1.47 -25.85 0.48
C GLY A 47 -1.47 -24.32 0.34
N TYR A 48 -2.45 -23.62 0.95
CA TYR A 48 -2.55 -22.15 1.00
C TYR A 48 -2.00 -21.59 2.32
N ASP A 49 -1.04 -22.27 2.93
CA ASP A 49 -0.46 -21.95 4.24
C ASP A 49 0.95 -21.36 4.15
N LEU A 50 1.29 -20.77 3.00
CA LEU A 50 2.56 -20.07 2.77
C LEU A 50 2.38 -18.56 3.00
N PRO A 51 2.70 -18.01 4.19
CA PRO A 51 2.40 -16.61 4.50
C PRO A 51 3.25 -15.61 3.71
N GLU A 52 4.39 -16.02 3.15
CA GLU A 52 5.27 -15.15 2.37
C GLU A 52 4.67 -14.68 1.05
N VAL A 53 3.60 -15.34 0.57
CA VAL A 53 2.86 -14.88 -0.63
C VAL A 53 2.15 -13.55 -0.38
N ALA A 54 1.85 -13.22 0.88
CA ALA A 54 1.20 -11.97 1.27
C ALA A 54 2.14 -10.76 1.33
N LEU A 55 3.38 -10.89 0.85
CA LEU A 55 4.41 -9.85 0.84
C LEU A 55 4.61 -9.29 -0.57
N GLY A 56 4.91 -8.00 -0.66
CA GLY A 56 5.12 -7.33 -1.94
C GLY A 56 3.81 -6.98 -2.66
N SER A 57 3.89 -6.79 -3.97
CA SER A 57 2.75 -6.29 -4.75
C SER A 57 1.66 -7.35 -4.93
N PRO A 58 0.36 -6.96 -4.92
CA PRO A 58 -0.73 -7.84 -5.27
C PRO A 58 -0.56 -8.55 -6.63
N THR A 59 -1.21 -9.68 -6.77
CA THR A 59 -1.15 -10.56 -7.94
C THR A 59 -1.85 -9.91 -9.15
N ARG A 60 -1.17 -9.88 -10.31
CA ARG A 60 -1.72 -9.33 -11.57
C ARG A 60 -2.13 -10.41 -12.59
N MET A 61 -1.59 -11.61 -12.44
CA MET A 61 -1.86 -12.77 -13.29
C MET A 61 -2.00 -14.00 -12.40
N THR A 62 -2.99 -14.83 -12.66
CA THR A 62 -3.27 -16.06 -11.91
C THR A 62 -3.27 -17.29 -12.83
N GLY A 63 -3.30 -18.48 -12.22
CA GLY A 63 -3.47 -19.78 -12.89
C GLY A 63 -2.24 -20.30 -13.66
N GLY A 64 -1.14 -19.53 -13.64
CA GLY A 64 0.18 -19.93 -14.11
C GLY A 64 0.20 -20.42 -15.57
N ASP A 65 1.05 -21.40 -15.87
CA ASP A 65 1.17 -21.96 -17.22
C ASP A 65 -0.05 -22.79 -17.67
N PHE A 66 -0.94 -23.16 -16.73
CA PHE A 66 -2.02 -24.10 -16.99
C PHE A 66 -3.31 -23.40 -17.43
N LEU A 67 -3.71 -22.37 -16.70
CA LEU A 67 -4.88 -21.53 -16.98
C LEU A 67 -4.50 -20.08 -16.74
N PRO A 68 -3.67 -19.45 -17.60
CA PRO A 68 -3.26 -18.07 -17.40
C PRO A 68 -4.46 -17.14 -17.51
N GLU A 69 -4.65 -16.30 -16.49
CA GLU A 69 -5.75 -15.34 -16.38
C GLU A 69 -5.22 -14.03 -15.84
N ALA A 70 -5.66 -12.90 -16.42
CA ALA A 70 -5.44 -11.60 -15.81
C ALA A 70 -6.30 -11.51 -14.54
N VAL A 71 -5.74 -10.95 -13.47
CA VAL A 71 -6.53 -10.68 -12.27
C VAL A 71 -7.48 -9.51 -12.57
N THR A 72 -8.77 -9.76 -12.45
CA THR A 72 -9.85 -8.81 -12.72
C THR A 72 -10.99 -9.02 -11.71
N PRO A 73 -12.02 -8.17 -11.69
CA PRO A 73 -13.14 -8.38 -10.77
C PRO A 73 -13.89 -9.69 -10.99
N PHE A 74 -13.72 -10.35 -12.14
CA PHE A 74 -14.37 -11.63 -12.45
C PHE A 74 -13.40 -12.82 -12.51
N GLN A 75 -12.11 -12.59 -12.26
CA GLN A 75 -11.04 -13.60 -12.22
C GLN A 75 -10.09 -13.26 -11.06
N PRO A 76 -10.37 -13.70 -9.82
CA PRO A 76 -9.53 -13.38 -8.68
C PRO A 76 -8.19 -14.13 -8.72
N ALA A 77 -7.20 -13.68 -7.94
CA ALA A 77 -6.03 -14.52 -7.64
C ALA A 77 -6.48 -15.80 -6.92
N TRP A 78 -5.91 -16.95 -7.28
CA TRP A 78 -6.41 -18.22 -6.75
C TRP A 78 -5.36 -19.32 -6.58
N LEU A 79 -4.11 -19.13 -7.00
CA LEU A 79 -3.08 -20.13 -6.76
C LEU A 79 -2.53 -20.08 -5.33
N PRO A 80 -2.06 -21.21 -4.78
CA PRO A 80 -1.45 -21.24 -3.45
C PRO A 80 -0.10 -20.49 -3.34
N GLN A 81 0.44 -20.00 -4.46
CA GLN A 81 1.64 -19.15 -4.50
C GLN A 81 1.30 -17.65 -4.58
N GLU A 82 0.02 -17.31 -4.62
CA GLU A 82 -0.50 -15.94 -4.79
C GLU A 82 -1.25 -15.49 -3.53
N ILE A 83 -1.97 -16.41 -2.88
CA ILE A 83 -2.81 -16.08 -1.72
C ILE A 83 -2.56 -17.04 -0.55
N VAL A 84 -2.60 -16.50 0.67
CA VAL A 84 -2.57 -17.27 1.92
C VAL A 84 -3.97 -17.33 2.53
N SER A 85 -4.39 -18.52 2.95
CA SER A 85 -5.71 -18.79 3.53
C SER A 85 -5.60 -18.96 5.04
N ILE A 86 -6.45 -18.27 5.80
CA ILE A 86 -6.40 -18.25 7.26
C ILE A 86 -7.56 -19.05 7.84
N GLY A 87 -7.29 -20.29 8.28
CA GLY A 87 -8.28 -21.17 8.90
C GLY A 87 -8.89 -20.59 10.19
N VAL A 88 -10.00 -21.17 10.65
CA VAL A 88 -10.72 -20.71 11.84
C VAL A 88 -9.82 -20.69 13.08
N GLY A 89 -9.80 -19.55 13.76
CA GLY A 89 -8.93 -19.27 14.91
C GLY A 89 -7.47 -19.02 14.53
N GLY A 90 -7.16 -18.93 13.24
CA GLY A 90 -5.86 -18.56 12.71
C GLY A 90 -5.70 -17.05 12.56
N SER A 91 -4.47 -16.62 12.34
CA SER A 91 -4.13 -15.23 12.03
C SER A 91 -2.85 -15.13 11.24
N ILE A 92 -2.68 -14.04 10.51
CA ILE A 92 -1.40 -13.58 9.95
C ILE A 92 -1.12 -12.18 10.49
N THR A 93 0.14 -11.90 10.84
CA THR A 93 0.60 -10.56 11.17
C THR A 93 1.69 -10.15 10.18
N LEU A 94 1.44 -9.07 9.45
CA LEU A 94 2.33 -8.48 8.46
C LEU A 94 2.88 -7.15 8.97
N ALA A 95 4.06 -6.76 8.48
CA ALA A 95 4.69 -5.49 8.83
C ALA A 95 5.27 -4.76 7.63
N PHE A 96 5.15 -3.43 7.66
CA PHE A 96 5.86 -2.51 6.79
C PHE A 96 7.28 -2.24 7.30
N ASP A 97 8.18 -1.85 6.39
CA ASP A 97 9.53 -1.39 6.71
C ASP A 97 9.55 0.05 7.25
N HIS A 98 8.45 0.78 7.08
CA HIS A 98 8.20 2.16 7.50
C HIS A 98 6.88 2.27 8.32
N GLU A 99 6.52 3.49 8.71
CA GLU A 99 5.23 3.79 9.34
C GLU A 99 4.23 4.23 8.26
N VAL A 100 3.08 3.57 8.19
CA VAL A 100 1.93 4.03 7.39
C VAL A 100 1.21 5.10 8.21
N ILE A 101 1.04 6.29 7.65
CA ILE A 101 0.56 7.48 8.36
C ILE A 101 -0.89 7.78 7.96
N ASP A 102 -1.68 8.27 8.92
CA ASP A 102 -2.93 8.98 8.65
C ASP A 102 -2.60 10.29 7.92
N ASP A 103 -2.53 10.23 6.59
CA ASP A 103 -2.10 11.33 5.72
C ASP A 103 -3.34 12.01 5.10
N PRO A 104 -3.60 13.30 5.41
CA PRO A 104 -4.75 14.00 4.84
C PRO A 104 -4.69 14.16 3.31
N ASP A 105 -3.52 13.94 2.68
CA ASP A 105 -3.37 13.93 1.22
C ASP A 105 -3.69 12.56 0.59
N ASN A 106 -3.97 11.54 1.39
CA ASN A 106 -4.45 10.26 0.90
C ASN A 106 -5.88 10.38 0.34
N PRO A 107 -6.15 9.85 -0.87
CA PRO A 107 -7.48 9.92 -1.47
C PRO A 107 -8.55 9.31 -0.57
N PHE A 108 -9.66 10.03 -0.42
CA PHE A 108 -10.82 9.62 0.38
C PHE A 108 -10.52 9.41 1.88
N GLY A 109 -9.33 9.82 2.37
CA GLY A 109 -8.88 9.56 3.74
C GLY A 109 -8.47 8.11 3.99
N VAL A 110 -8.22 7.33 2.94
CA VAL A 110 -7.84 5.91 3.05
C VAL A 110 -6.33 5.80 3.11
N ASP A 111 -5.78 5.19 4.15
CA ASP A 111 -4.33 5.10 4.38
C ASP A 111 -3.75 3.71 4.11
N LEU A 112 -4.58 2.67 4.23
CA LEU A 112 -4.16 1.28 4.10
C LEU A 112 -5.11 0.52 3.19
N LEU A 113 -4.55 -0.35 2.36
CA LEU A 113 -5.29 -1.29 1.52
C LEU A 113 -4.99 -2.73 1.91
N VAL A 114 -6.02 -3.58 1.91
CA VAL A 114 -5.91 -5.03 2.06
C VAL A 114 -6.46 -5.70 0.81
N PHE A 115 -5.65 -6.53 0.17
CA PHE A 115 -6.02 -7.28 -1.04
C PHE A 115 -6.26 -8.74 -0.69
N GLY A 116 -7.43 -9.25 -1.05
CA GLY A 116 -7.83 -10.65 -0.92
C GLY A 116 -8.13 -11.30 -2.27
N ASN A 117 -8.92 -12.38 -2.24
CA ASN A 117 -9.39 -13.09 -3.44
C ASN A 117 -10.87 -12.80 -3.76
N ALA A 118 -11.51 -11.85 -3.08
CA ALA A 118 -12.89 -11.50 -3.31
C ALA A 118 -13.18 -11.12 -4.77
N PHE A 119 -14.38 -11.45 -5.26
CA PHE A 119 -14.74 -11.29 -6.67
C PHE A 119 -16.23 -11.03 -6.91
N CYS A 120 -16.51 -10.44 -8.07
CA CYS A 120 -17.85 -10.33 -8.64
C CYS A 120 -18.29 -11.64 -9.28
N THR A 121 -19.46 -12.13 -8.89
CA THR A 121 -20.11 -13.24 -9.60
C THR A 121 -20.63 -12.75 -10.96
N ASP A 122 -20.58 -13.60 -12.00
CA ASP A 122 -21.24 -13.34 -13.29
C ASP A 122 -22.38 -14.35 -13.51
N PRO A 123 -23.63 -13.96 -13.22
CA PRO A 123 -24.77 -14.87 -13.32
C PRO A 123 -25.14 -15.21 -14.77
N VAL A 124 -24.65 -14.45 -15.75
CA VAL A 124 -24.92 -14.67 -17.19
C VAL A 124 -23.59 -14.69 -17.95
N HIS A 125 -22.68 -15.57 -17.54
CA HIS A 125 -21.36 -15.71 -18.15
C HIS A 125 -21.41 -15.91 -19.68
N PRO A 126 -20.57 -15.19 -20.47
CA PRO A 126 -19.55 -14.20 -20.10
C PRO A 126 -20.06 -12.75 -20.21
N GLY A 127 -21.13 -12.40 -19.49
CA GLY A 127 -21.74 -11.08 -19.52
C GLY A 127 -20.91 -9.99 -18.83
N ALA A 128 -20.02 -10.38 -17.91
CA ALA A 128 -19.19 -9.49 -17.11
C ALA A 128 -20.00 -8.37 -16.42
N VAL A 129 -21.15 -8.75 -15.89
CA VAL A 129 -22.00 -7.91 -15.03
C VAL A 129 -21.95 -8.49 -13.63
N CYS A 130 -21.56 -7.67 -12.65
CA CYS A 130 -21.43 -8.12 -11.26
C CYS A 130 -22.81 -8.47 -10.71
N GLY A 131 -23.10 -9.76 -10.53
CA GLY A 131 -24.38 -10.24 -10.00
C GLY A 131 -24.46 -10.31 -8.48
N GLY A 132 -23.37 -9.93 -7.81
CA GLY A 132 -23.21 -10.05 -6.37
C GLY A 132 -21.76 -10.37 -6.04
N TYR A 133 -21.45 -10.31 -4.75
CA TYR A 133 -20.09 -10.31 -4.24
C TYR A 133 -19.79 -11.61 -3.49
N TYR A 134 -18.64 -12.22 -3.80
CA TYR A 134 -18.10 -13.30 -2.99
C TYR A 134 -16.92 -12.73 -2.18
N ALA A 135 -17.08 -12.71 -0.86
CA ALA A 135 -16.10 -12.26 0.12
C ALA A 135 -16.13 -13.20 1.32
N GLU A 136 -14.96 -13.47 1.89
CA GLU A 136 -14.78 -14.51 2.91
C GLU A 136 -14.50 -13.94 4.31
N GLY A 137 -14.31 -12.62 4.44
CA GLY A 137 -14.31 -11.90 5.71
C GLY A 137 -12.91 -11.62 6.26
N GLY A 138 -12.72 -11.90 7.54
CA GLY A 138 -11.44 -11.67 8.23
C GLY A 138 -11.39 -10.34 8.97
N LEU A 139 -11.21 -10.41 10.29
CA LEU A 139 -11.04 -9.24 11.15
C LEU A 139 -9.68 -8.60 10.89
N ILE A 140 -9.66 -7.28 10.77
CA ILE A 140 -8.42 -6.51 10.62
C ILE A 140 -8.13 -5.80 11.94
N GLU A 141 -6.94 -6.00 12.48
CA GLU A 141 -6.40 -5.24 13.60
C GLU A 141 -5.11 -4.55 13.17
N VAL A 142 -4.89 -3.33 13.63
CA VAL A 142 -3.69 -2.55 13.29
C VAL A 142 -2.94 -2.13 14.55
N SER A 143 -1.63 -1.94 14.43
CA SER A 143 -0.77 -1.56 15.54
C SER A 143 0.46 -0.78 15.06
N LEU A 144 0.89 0.22 15.83
CA LEU A 144 2.18 0.87 15.63
C LEU A 144 3.35 0.06 16.22
N ASN A 145 3.13 -0.64 17.33
CA ASN A 145 4.19 -1.24 18.14
C ASN A 145 4.15 -2.77 18.24
N GLY A 146 3.14 -3.41 17.64
CA GLY A 146 2.92 -4.86 17.68
C GLY A 146 2.39 -5.40 19.02
N ILE A 147 2.09 -4.52 19.98
CA ILE A 147 1.65 -4.85 21.34
C ILE A 147 0.23 -4.36 21.59
N GLU A 148 -0.05 -3.10 21.28
CA GLU A 148 -1.38 -2.49 21.38
C GLU A 148 -2.08 -2.58 20.03
N TRP A 149 -3.21 -3.30 20.00
CA TRP A 149 -3.94 -3.62 18.79
C TRP A 149 -5.28 -2.89 18.78
N HIS A 150 -5.62 -2.30 17.64
CA HIS A 150 -6.88 -1.60 17.42
C HIS A 150 -7.65 -2.33 16.32
N LEU A 151 -8.90 -2.72 16.63
CA LEU A 151 -9.79 -3.33 15.66
C LEU A 151 -10.27 -2.29 14.65
N VAL A 152 -10.19 -2.62 13.36
CA VAL A 152 -10.84 -1.85 12.29
C VAL A 152 -12.32 -2.23 12.26
N PRO A 153 -13.24 -1.28 12.48
CA PRO A 153 -14.67 -1.59 12.50
C PRO A 153 -15.24 -1.78 11.10
N ASP A 154 -16.25 -2.66 10.99
CA ASP A 154 -17.15 -2.81 9.84
C ASP A 154 -16.49 -3.12 8.47
N LEU A 155 -15.21 -3.50 8.45
CA LEU A 155 -14.46 -3.87 7.26
C LEU A 155 -13.94 -5.31 7.35
N ALA A 156 -13.76 -5.94 6.18
CA ALA A 156 -13.23 -7.29 6.03
C ALA A 156 -11.94 -7.28 5.21
N ALA A 157 -10.98 -8.12 5.62
CA ALA A 157 -9.70 -8.27 4.94
C ALA A 157 -9.86 -8.84 3.51
N ASP A 158 -10.57 -9.95 3.40
CA ASP A 158 -11.07 -10.46 2.13
C ASP A 158 -12.50 -9.94 1.93
N GLY A 159 -12.56 -8.74 1.36
CA GLY A 159 -13.74 -7.89 1.40
C GLY A 159 -13.90 -7.04 0.14
N ALA A 160 -14.14 -5.74 0.35
CA ALA A 160 -14.54 -4.81 -0.70
C ALA A 160 -13.52 -4.67 -1.83
N PHE A 161 -14.03 -4.30 -3.01
CA PHE A 161 -13.30 -4.05 -4.26
C PHE A 161 -12.38 -5.20 -4.73
N PRO A 162 -12.82 -6.07 -5.65
CA PRO A 162 -11.99 -7.15 -6.18
C PRO A 162 -10.72 -6.60 -6.82
N THR A 163 -9.63 -7.34 -6.67
CA THR A 163 -8.33 -6.95 -7.23
C THR A 163 -8.39 -6.86 -8.76
N VAL A 164 -7.74 -5.85 -9.32
CA VAL A 164 -7.58 -5.66 -10.76
C VAL A 164 -6.12 -5.42 -11.07
N GLY A 165 -5.54 -6.25 -11.93
CA GLY A 165 -4.13 -6.19 -12.28
C GLY A 165 -3.79 -5.25 -13.44
N TRP A 166 -4.75 -4.86 -14.28
CA TRP A 166 -4.47 -4.10 -15.50
C TRP A 166 -5.65 -3.20 -15.88
N LEU A 167 -5.35 -2.01 -16.41
CA LEU A 167 -6.34 -1.06 -16.91
C LEU A 167 -6.88 -1.44 -18.30
N ASP A 168 -6.09 -2.19 -19.06
CA ASP A 168 -6.35 -2.51 -20.47
C ASP A 168 -6.64 -4.00 -20.73
N ALA A 169 -6.72 -4.82 -19.68
CA ALA A 169 -7.17 -6.21 -19.78
C ALA A 169 -8.71 -6.30 -19.75
N GLY A 170 -9.28 -7.19 -20.57
CA GLY A 170 -10.71 -7.51 -20.51
C GLY A 170 -11.06 -8.39 -19.29
N PRO A 171 -12.36 -8.54 -18.95
CA PRO A 171 -12.84 -9.21 -17.73
C PRO A 171 -12.50 -10.70 -17.63
N TYR A 172 -12.20 -11.34 -18.76
CA TYR A 172 -11.82 -12.75 -18.87
C TYR A 172 -10.51 -12.95 -19.63
N ALA A 173 -9.62 -11.96 -19.59
CA ALA A 173 -8.39 -11.99 -20.39
C ALA A 173 -7.45 -13.09 -19.90
N THR A 174 -6.82 -13.81 -20.83
CA THR A 174 -5.84 -14.87 -20.52
C THR A 174 -4.40 -14.45 -20.77
N THR A 175 -4.19 -13.17 -21.04
CA THR A 175 -2.90 -12.53 -21.27
C THR A 175 -2.82 -11.27 -20.43
N PRO A 176 -1.63 -10.87 -19.97
CA PRO A 176 -1.45 -9.63 -19.24
C PRO A 176 -1.85 -8.43 -20.11
N GLY A 177 -2.30 -7.38 -19.45
CA GLY A 177 -2.35 -6.04 -20.03
C GLY A 177 -0.96 -5.43 -20.20
N SER A 178 -0.93 -4.19 -20.67
CA SER A 178 0.28 -3.37 -20.76
C SER A 178 0.29 -2.17 -19.82
N GLU A 179 -0.88 -1.79 -19.29
CA GLU A 179 -1.06 -0.66 -18.40
C GLU A 179 -1.46 -1.16 -17.01
N PRO A 180 -0.51 -1.24 -16.05
CA PRO A 180 -0.83 -1.70 -14.71
C PRO A 180 -1.74 -0.71 -13.97
N THR A 181 -2.68 -1.23 -13.19
CA THR A 181 -3.38 -0.48 -12.14
C THR A 181 -2.41 -0.07 -11.02
N ASP A 182 -2.79 0.96 -10.28
CA ASP A 182 -2.07 1.43 -9.11
C ASP A 182 -2.59 0.74 -7.83
N PHE A 183 -1.76 -0.12 -7.23
CA PHE A 183 -2.07 -0.81 -5.99
C PHE A 183 -1.86 0.04 -4.74
N THR A 184 -1.44 1.29 -4.89
CA THR A 184 -1.33 2.28 -3.82
C THR A 184 -2.42 3.35 -3.89
N ARG A 185 -3.36 3.23 -4.84
CA ARG A 185 -4.51 4.12 -4.99
C ARG A 185 -5.77 3.39 -4.51
N PRO A 186 -6.53 3.94 -3.55
CA PRO A 186 -7.79 3.36 -3.12
C PRO A 186 -8.91 3.61 -4.14
N VAL A 187 -9.88 2.69 -4.21
CA VAL A 187 -11.15 2.93 -4.89
C VAL A 187 -12.01 3.87 -4.05
N ASP A 188 -12.81 4.74 -4.67
CA ASP A 188 -13.77 5.59 -3.95
C ASP A 188 -14.72 4.71 -3.12
N PRO A 189 -14.73 4.81 -1.77
CA PRO A 189 -15.60 4.01 -0.92
C PRO A 189 -17.10 4.14 -1.25
N ALA A 190 -17.52 5.24 -1.90
CA ALA A 190 -18.90 5.41 -2.37
C ALA A 190 -19.31 4.38 -3.43
N LEU A 191 -18.35 3.74 -4.11
CA LEU A 191 -18.61 2.72 -5.13
C LEU A 191 -19.01 1.37 -4.52
N GLU A 192 -18.61 1.06 -3.28
CA GLU A 192 -18.78 -0.29 -2.68
C GLU A 192 -20.24 -0.76 -2.73
N SER A 193 -21.16 0.10 -2.29
CA SER A 193 -22.61 -0.17 -2.30
C SER A 193 -23.23 -0.29 -3.69
N ASN A 194 -22.48 0.03 -4.75
CA ASN A 194 -22.98 0.19 -6.12
C ASN A 194 -22.33 -0.73 -7.14
N LEU A 195 -21.45 -1.67 -6.75
CA LEU A 195 -20.82 -2.60 -7.70
C LEU A 195 -21.81 -3.60 -8.32
N GLU A 196 -22.80 -4.07 -7.55
CA GLU A 196 -23.81 -5.00 -8.05
C GLU A 196 -24.64 -4.37 -9.18
N GLY A 197 -24.76 -5.10 -10.29
CA GLY A 197 -25.44 -4.68 -11.50
C GLY A 197 -24.57 -3.87 -12.47
N LEU A 198 -23.36 -3.47 -12.10
CA LEU A 198 -22.44 -2.80 -13.02
C LEU A 198 -21.77 -3.81 -13.96
N GLY A 199 -21.64 -3.41 -15.22
CA GLY A 199 -20.78 -4.09 -16.19
C GLY A 199 -19.31 -3.73 -15.97
N PHE A 200 -18.41 -4.60 -16.42
CA PHE A 200 -16.95 -4.44 -16.29
C PHE A 200 -16.44 -3.03 -16.62
N ASP A 201 -16.81 -2.46 -17.77
CA ASP A 201 -16.35 -1.11 -18.16
C ASP A 201 -16.75 -0.03 -17.14
N ALA A 202 -17.94 -0.13 -16.55
CA ALA A 202 -18.41 0.80 -15.53
C ALA A 202 -17.68 0.62 -14.20
N ILE A 203 -17.34 -0.63 -13.85
CA ILE A 203 -16.49 -0.94 -12.69
C ILE A 203 -15.11 -0.31 -12.89
N MET A 204 -14.49 -0.52 -14.06
CA MET A 204 -13.17 0.05 -14.37
C MET A 204 -13.17 1.58 -14.35
N VAL A 205 -14.24 2.24 -14.80
CA VAL A 205 -14.41 3.70 -14.65
C VAL A 205 -14.48 4.10 -13.18
N GLY A 206 -15.22 3.35 -12.35
CA GLY A 206 -15.32 3.63 -10.91
C GLY A 206 -14.03 3.37 -10.14
N TYR A 207 -13.19 2.46 -10.62
CA TYR A 207 -11.87 2.19 -10.04
C TYR A 207 -10.87 3.31 -10.35
N ASP A 208 -11.04 4.05 -11.44
CA ASP A 208 -10.24 5.24 -11.77
C ASP A 208 -8.72 5.04 -11.59
N GLY A 209 -8.21 3.94 -12.13
CA GLY A 209 -6.79 3.60 -12.04
C GLY A 209 -6.39 2.73 -10.84
N ALA A 210 -7.22 2.63 -9.81
CA ALA A 210 -6.97 1.82 -8.61
C ALA A 210 -6.94 0.32 -8.93
N GLY A 211 -6.20 -0.42 -8.11
CA GLY A 211 -6.11 -1.88 -8.21
C GLY A 211 -7.12 -2.66 -7.36
N GLY A 212 -8.03 -1.99 -6.64
CA GLY A 212 -9.00 -2.61 -5.73
C GLY A 212 -8.52 -2.64 -4.27
N GLY A 213 -9.00 -3.63 -3.52
CA GLY A 213 -8.68 -3.85 -2.10
C GLY A 213 -9.60 -3.08 -1.15
N THR A 214 -9.74 -3.61 0.07
CA THR A 214 -10.47 -2.94 1.15
C THR A 214 -9.66 -1.75 1.67
N GLY A 215 -10.22 -0.55 1.55
CA GLY A 215 -9.63 0.69 2.06
C GLY A 215 -9.92 0.95 3.54
N ILE A 216 -8.90 1.31 4.30
CA ILE A 216 -8.96 1.58 5.74
C ILE A 216 -8.47 3.02 6.02
N ASP A 217 -9.31 3.80 6.69
CA ASP A 217 -9.02 5.14 7.22
C ASP A 217 -8.57 5.02 8.68
N LEU A 218 -7.33 5.43 8.98
CA LEU A 218 -6.78 5.35 10.34
C LEU A 218 -7.38 6.40 11.29
N ALA A 219 -7.85 7.53 10.77
CA ALA A 219 -8.52 8.57 11.54
C ALA A 219 -9.84 8.05 12.16
N VAL A 220 -10.54 7.13 11.50
CA VAL A 220 -11.74 6.44 12.05
C VAL A 220 -11.38 5.65 13.32
N ILE A 221 -10.19 5.07 13.37
CA ILE A 221 -9.67 4.30 14.51
C ILE A 221 -9.12 5.25 15.59
N GLY A 222 -8.68 6.44 15.19
CA GLY A 222 -8.14 7.49 16.06
C GLY A 222 -6.66 7.31 16.38
N ILE A 223 -5.88 6.75 15.46
CA ILE A 223 -4.44 6.55 15.58
C ILE A 223 -3.70 7.22 14.42
N PRO A 224 -2.54 7.86 14.65
CA PRO A 224 -1.88 8.66 13.62
C PRO A 224 -1.00 7.84 12.66
N ALA A 225 -0.66 6.61 13.04
CA ALA A 225 0.24 5.77 12.28
C ALA A 225 0.15 4.30 12.72
N ILE A 226 0.51 3.40 11.82
CA ILE A 226 0.66 1.97 12.08
C ILE A 226 1.96 1.44 11.46
N ARG A 227 2.34 0.24 11.86
CA ARG A 227 3.41 -0.54 11.20
C ARG A 227 3.02 -2.00 10.98
N PHE A 228 2.08 -2.50 11.77
CA PHE A 228 1.66 -3.88 11.78
C PHE A 228 0.18 -3.98 11.47
N VAL A 229 -0.16 -4.95 10.65
CA VAL A 229 -1.54 -5.35 10.35
C VAL A 229 -1.68 -6.82 10.68
N ARG A 230 -2.70 -7.15 11.45
CA ARG A 230 -3.09 -8.53 11.75
C ARG A 230 -4.44 -8.81 11.12
N ILE A 231 -4.52 -9.93 10.43
CA ILE A 231 -5.77 -10.45 9.89
C ILE A 231 -6.08 -11.74 10.63
N THR A 232 -7.28 -11.83 11.21
CA THR A 232 -7.71 -12.97 12.05
C THR A 232 -9.00 -13.55 11.51
N ASN A 233 -9.06 -14.88 11.40
CA ASN A 233 -10.31 -15.59 11.20
C ASN A 233 -10.91 -15.94 12.58
N ASP A 234 -11.93 -15.19 13.01
CA ASP A 234 -12.63 -15.38 14.28
C ASP A 234 -13.68 -16.51 14.25
N GLY A 235 -13.82 -17.18 13.11
CA GLY A 235 -14.81 -18.22 12.86
C GLY A 235 -16.18 -17.70 12.45
N GLN A 236 -16.33 -16.39 12.20
CA GLN A 236 -17.48 -15.83 11.51
C GLN A 236 -17.17 -15.76 10.00
N GLY A 237 -18.04 -16.34 9.17
CA GLY A 237 -17.87 -16.34 7.71
C GLY A 237 -17.15 -17.58 7.17
N PHE A 238 -16.31 -17.37 6.16
CA PHE A 238 -15.54 -18.42 5.47
C PHE A 238 -14.06 -18.35 5.89
N THR A 239 -13.16 -18.77 5.02
CA THR A 239 -11.73 -18.70 5.29
C THR A 239 -11.23 -17.48 4.55
N PRO A 240 -10.78 -16.39 5.20
CA PRO A 240 -10.28 -15.24 4.46
C PRO A 240 -8.94 -15.56 3.80
N GLU A 241 -8.80 -15.13 2.55
CA GLU A 241 -7.56 -15.16 1.79
C GLU A 241 -6.93 -13.78 1.71
N VAL A 242 -5.59 -13.73 1.79
CA VAL A 242 -4.81 -12.49 1.70
C VAL A 242 -3.76 -12.63 0.61
N ASP A 243 -3.74 -11.67 -0.31
CA ASP A 243 -2.77 -11.51 -1.39
C ASP A 243 -1.68 -10.49 -1.02
N ALA A 244 -2.06 -9.35 -0.44
CA ALA A 244 -1.12 -8.32 -0.01
C ALA A 244 -1.76 -7.25 0.89
N ILE A 245 -0.94 -6.41 1.49
CA ILE A 245 -1.36 -5.11 2.05
C ILE A 245 -0.47 -3.99 1.50
N ALA A 246 -1.05 -2.81 1.31
CA ALA A 246 -0.36 -1.65 0.74
C ALA A 246 -0.59 -0.36 1.55
N ASP A 247 0.47 0.42 1.67
CA ASP A 247 0.44 1.84 2.05
C ASP A 247 -0.15 2.65 0.90
N VAL A 248 -1.12 3.51 1.19
CA VAL A 248 -1.71 4.37 0.18
C VAL A 248 -0.76 5.51 -0.16
N ALA A 249 -0.58 5.73 -1.46
CA ALA A 249 0.20 6.86 -1.92
C ALA A 249 -0.65 8.13 -1.85
N PRO A 250 -0.18 9.20 -1.20
CA PRO A 250 -0.89 10.46 -1.18
C PRO A 250 -0.95 11.03 -2.59
N VAL A 251 -2.11 11.57 -2.98
CA VAL A 251 -2.24 12.36 -4.20
C VAL A 251 -1.74 13.75 -3.87
N ARG A 252 -0.41 13.84 -3.75
CA ARG A 252 0.25 15.14 -3.76
C ARG A 252 0.01 15.73 -5.14
N PRO A 253 -0.54 16.96 -5.25
CA PRO A 253 -0.39 17.69 -6.50
C PRO A 253 1.10 17.65 -6.88
N PRO A 254 1.45 17.53 -8.17
CA PRO A 254 2.84 17.58 -8.57
C PRO A 254 3.48 18.78 -7.87
N ARG A 255 4.67 18.58 -7.27
CA ARG A 255 5.38 19.69 -6.61
C ARG A 255 5.29 20.89 -7.56
N PRO A 256 4.79 22.03 -7.10
CA PRO A 256 4.65 23.19 -7.96
C PRO A 256 5.99 23.43 -8.67
N ASP A 257 5.94 23.54 -9.99
CA ASP A 257 7.15 23.61 -10.80
C ASP A 257 7.83 24.97 -10.56
N PRO A 258 9.10 25.02 -10.12
CA PRO A 258 9.83 26.28 -10.02
C PRO A 258 10.09 26.95 -11.38
N ASP A 259 9.94 26.23 -12.50
CA ASP A 259 9.84 26.78 -13.86
C ASP A 259 8.41 27.32 -14.09
N LEU A 260 8.21 28.57 -13.68
CA LEU A 260 6.93 29.26 -13.67
C LEU A 260 6.55 29.80 -15.06
N ASP A 261 7.50 30.04 -15.95
CA ASP A 261 7.24 30.49 -17.32
C ASP A 261 7.26 29.37 -18.38
N GLY A 262 7.73 28.17 -18.00
CA GLY A 262 7.70 26.94 -18.76
C GLY A 262 8.75 26.87 -19.86
N ASP A 263 9.84 27.63 -19.76
CA ASP A 263 10.90 27.68 -20.77
C ASP A 263 11.95 26.55 -20.62
N GLY A 264 11.83 25.75 -19.57
CA GLY A 264 12.70 24.64 -19.23
C GLY A 264 13.93 25.03 -18.42
N ILE A 265 14.01 26.25 -17.91
CA ILE A 265 15.09 26.79 -17.06
C ILE A 265 14.45 27.47 -15.85
N VAL A 266 14.99 27.24 -14.65
CA VAL A 266 14.61 27.98 -13.44
C VAL A 266 15.58 29.14 -13.25
N GLY A 267 15.10 30.34 -13.55
CA GLY A 267 15.93 31.54 -13.57
C GLY A 267 15.21 32.86 -13.34
N GLY A 268 15.73 33.89 -13.99
CA GLY A 268 15.26 35.27 -13.80
C GLY A 268 13.81 35.51 -14.27
N GLY A 269 13.34 34.71 -15.23
CA GLY A 269 11.94 34.73 -15.69
C GLY A 269 10.98 34.31 -14.59
N ASP A 270 11.26 33.17 -13.97
CA ASP A 270 10.47 32.57 -12.90
C ASP A 270 10.48 33.44 -11.64
N LEU A 271 11.67 33.94 -11.25
CA LEU A 271 11.76 34.89 -10.15
C LEU A 271 10.91 36.13 -10.42
N GLY A 272 10.89 36.61 -11.67
CA GLY A 272 10.02 37.72 -12.08
C GLY A 272 8.54 37.40 -11.86
N LEU A 273 8.09 36.22 -12.26
CA LEU A 273 6.71 35.76 -12.06
C LEU A 273 6.36 35.55 -10.58
N MET A 274 7.24 34.94 -9.79
CA MET A 274 7.04 34.76 -8.35
C MET A 274 6.90 36.11 -7.64
N LEU A 275 7.71 37.11 -8.00
CA LEU A 275 7.59 38.46 -7.42
C LEU A 275 6.29 39.17 -7.81
N VAL A 276 5.70 38.84 -8.96
CA VAL A 276 4.35 39.33 -9.34
C VAL A 276 3.28 38.67 -8.47
N ALA A 277 3.45 37.40 -8.12
CA ALA A 277 2.53 36.64 -7.27
C ALA A 277 2.77 36.84 -5.77
N TRP A 278 3.78 37.62 -5.38
CA TRP A 278 4.20 37.77 -3.98
C TRP A 278 3.07 38.23 -3.05
N GLY A 279 2.85 37.50 -1.96
CA GLY A 279 1.82 37.75 -0.96
C GLY A 279 0.40 37.44 -1.43
N THR A 280 0.24 36.76 -2.56
CA THR A 280 -1.06 36.25 -3.03
C THR A 280 -1.30 34.82 -2.54
N SER A 281 -2.56 34.41 -2.51
CA SER A 281 -2.99 33.02 -2.25
C SER A 281 -3.25 32.24 -3.55
N GLY A 282 -2.58 32.62 -4.63
CA GLY A 282 -2.71 31.97 -5.93
C GLY A 282 -1.68 30.85 -6.09
N PRO A 283 -1.97 29.79 -6.88
CA PRO A 283 -1.07 28.64 -7.03
C PRO A 283 0.22 28.98 -7.80
N LEU A 284 0.28 30.12 -8.48
CA LEU A 284 1.47 30.56 -9.20
C LEU A 284 2.53 31.05 -8.20
N GLY A 285 3.59 30.25 -8.03
CA GLY A 285 4.71 30.58 -7.14
C GLY A 285 4.53 30.17 -5.68
N ASP A 286 3.43 29.48 -5.33
CA ASP A 286 3.27 28.82 -4.03
C ASP A 286 3.91 27.42 -4.16
N LEU A 287 5.22 27.36 -3.92
CA LEU A 287 6.06 26.19 -4.14
C LEU A 287 6.10 25.25 -2.93
N ASP A 288 5.82 25.75 -1.72
CA ASP A 288 5.71 24.92 -0.52
C ASP A 288 4.27 24.48 -0.19
N GLY A 289 3.28 25.06 -0.88
CA GLY A 289 1.88 24.67 -0.81
C GLY A 289 1.15 25.20 0.42
N ASP A 290 1.70 26.20 1.12
CA ASP A 290 1.10 26.76 2.33
C ASP A 290 -0.07 27.74 2.07
N GLY A 291 -0.36 28.01 0.79
CA GLY A 291 -1.42 28.90 0.35
C GLY A 291 -1.00 30.38 0.31
N LEU A 292 0.29 30.70 0.44
CA LEU A 292 0.83 32.06 0.40
C LEU A 292 2.23 32.13 -0.23
N VAL A 293 2.31 32.76 -1.41
CA VAL A 293 3.60 33.04 -2.06
C VAL A 293 4.46 33.98 -1.21
N SER A 294 5.52 33.45 -0.60
CA SER A 294 6.34 34.16 0.35
C SER A 294 7.81 33.67 0.39
N GLY A 295 8.50 33.95 1.50
CA GLY A 295 9.93 33.69 1.67
C GLY A 295 10.35 32.22 1.49
N PRO A 296 9.61 31.26 2.04
CA PRO A 296 9.85 29.83 1.82
C PRO A 296 9.82 29.43 0.35
N ASP A 297 8.84 29.91 -0.43
CA ASP A 297 8.74 29.62 -1.86
C ASP A 297 9.93 30.15 -2.64
N LEU A 298 10.35 31.38 -2.35
CA LEU A 298 11.57 31.94 -2.93
C LEU A 298 12.79 31.08 -2.57
N GLY A 299 12.84 30.54 -1.36
CA GLY A 299 13.87 29.58 -0.97
C GLY A 299 13.88 28.35 -1.87
N LEU A 300 12.71 27.78 -2.17
CA LEU A 300 12.57 26.62 -3.05
C LEU A 300 12.95 26.93 -4.50
N LEU A 301 12.52 28.08 -5.04
CA LEU A 301 12.90 28.52 -6.39
C LEU A 301 14.41 28.68 -6.52
N LEU A 302 15.06 29.31 -5.52
CA LEU A 302 16.51 29.52 -5.53
C LEU A 302 17.31 28.22 -5.36
N VAL A 303 16.74 27.21 -4.69
CA VAL A 303 17.34 25.87 -4.62
C VAL A 303 17.32 25.19 -5.99
N ALA A 304 16.28 25.43 -6.79
CA ALA A 304 16.12 24.87 -8.13
C ALA A 304 16.85 25.66 -9.24
N TRP A 305 17.47 26.80 -8.91
CA TRP A 305 18.09 27.71 -9.88
C TRP A 305 19.14 27.03 -10.76
N ASP A 306 19.00 27.13 -12.08
CA ASP A 306 19.90 26.49 -13.05
C ASP A 306 20.34 27.36 -14.24
N GLY A 307 19.87 28.62 -14.37
CA GLY A 307 20.34 29.52 -15.44
C GLY A 307 19.90 30.97 -15.35
#